data_AF-A0A819Z7V2-F1
#
_entry.id   AF-A0A819Z7V2-F1
#
_cell.length_a   1.000
_cell.length_b   1.000
_cell.length_c   1.000
_cell.angle_alpha   90.00
_cell.angle_beta   90.00
_cell.angle_gamma   90.00
#
_symmetry.space_group_name_H-M   'P 1'
#
loop_
_entity.id
_entity.type
_entity.pdbx_description
1 polymer ?
#
loop_
_entity_poly.entity_id
_entity_poly.type
_entity_poly.pdbx_seq_one_letter_code
_entity_poly.pdbx_strand_id
1 'polypeptide(L)'
;MIKLHAYVMQHFPYATPDSPESKNYVQLEVYEPVYCIYTAIWKYGGGKSSDELFIKIPQNWMNNCTDLNLGLDYILPSPIINVTESAMVKIRLTSPPHRVNGNDTMILQFQVDETSSECQDCLKWEPKEFYFNIKNFHEYQTMIVIRIKDGSETTIRPIMNGGGYDKIPFYYYRLLFR
;
A
#
# COMPACT_ATOMS: atom_id res chain seq x y z
N MET A 1 -13.55 13.74 -12.48
CA MET A 1 -13.74 12.63 -11.54
C MET A 1 -15.22 12.60 -11.16
N ILE A 2 -15.94 11.51 -11.46
CA ILE A 2 -17.39 11.40 -11.19
C ILE A 2 -17.56 10.79 -9.80
N LYS A 3 -18.30 11.45 -8.91
CA LYS A 3 -18.65 10.91 -7.59
C LYS A 3 -19.77 9.90 -7.74
N LEU A 4 -19.51 8.64 -7.43
CA LEU A 4 -20.46 7.54 -7.51
C LEU A 4 -21.32 7.46 -6.24
N HIS A 5 -20.67 7.49 -5.07
CA HIS A 5 -21.33 7.32 -3.78
C HIS A 5 -20.70 8.21 -2.71
N ALA A 6 -21.47 8.55 -1.68
CA ALA A 6 -20.96 9.06 -0.42
C ALA A 6 -21.65 8.38 0.75
N TYR A 7 -20.86 8.04 1.76
CA TYR A 7 -21.30 7.37 2.97
C TYR A 7 -20.83 8.20 4.15
N VAL A 8 -21.69 8.37 5.17
CA VAL A 8 -21.27 8.94 6.45
C VAL A 8 -21.22 7.83 7.48
N MET A 9 -20.12 7.78 8.21
CA MET A 9 -19.81 6.84 9.27
C MET A 9 -19.55 7.61 10.57
N GLN A 10 -19.86 7.04 11.72
CA GLN A 10 -19.74 7.68 13.04
C GLN A 10 -18.38 7.34 13.63
N HIS A 11 -17.92 6.13 13.32
CA HIS A 11 -16.57 5.66 13.50
C HIS A 11 -16.17 4.97 12.20
N PHE A 12 -14.99 5.29 11.69
CA PHE A 12 -14.46 4.57 10.55
C PHE A 12 -14.14 3.12 10.97
N PRO A 13 -14.66 2.10 10.27
CA PRO A 13 -14.38 0.71 10.62
C PRO A 13 -12.89 0.46 10.68
N TYR A 14 -12.44 -0.12 11.79
CA TYR A 14 -11.04 -0.44 12.02
C TYR A 14 -10.06 0.74 12.00
N ALA A 15 -10.54 1.96 12.28
CA ALA A 15 -9.69 3.11 12.52
C ALA A 15 -8.61 2.82 13.56
N THR A 16 -7.42 3.41 13.37
CA THR A 16 -6.38 3.43 14.41
C THR A 16 -7.01 3.96 15.71
N PRO A 17 -6.86 3.27 16.84
CA PRO A 17 -7.33 3.78 18.12
C PRO A 17 -6.83 5.22 18.34
N ASP A 18 -7.72 6.09 18.82
CA ASP A 18 -7.46 7.49 19.08
C ASP A 18 -7.23 8.42 17.88
N SER A 19 -7.28 7.92 16.64
CA SER A 19 -7.18 8.77 15.45
C SER A 19 -8.43 9.63 15.22
N PRO A 20 -8.36 10.71 14.41
CA PRO A 20 -9.53 11.49 14.04
C PRO A 20 -10.67 10.65 13.46
N GLU A 21 -10.38 9.62 12.69
CA GLU A 21 -11.34 8.70 12.07
C GLU A 21 -12.01 7.77 13.09
N SER A 22 -11.33 7.48 14.21
CA SER A 22 -11.91 6.74 15.34
C SER A 22 -12.78 7.63 16.24
N LYS A 23 -12.53 8.95 16.26
CA LYS A 23 -13.14 9.92 17.19
C LYS A 23 -14.25 10.77 16.55
N ASN A 24 -14.25 10.91 15.24
CA ASN A 24 -15.15 11.80 14.50
C ASN A 24 -15.95 11.04 13.45
N TYR A 25 -17.00 11.69 12.96
CA TYR A 25 -17.71 11.20 11.80
C TYR A 25 -16.77 11.24 10.57
N VAL A 26 -16.86 10.24 9.71
CA VAL A 26 -16.07 10.15 8.49
C VAL A 26 -17.01 10.05 7.31
N GLN A 27 -16.78 10.88 6.30
CA GLN A 27 -17.40 10.72 4.99
C GLN A 27 -16.47 9.93 4.08
N LEU A 28 -16.93 8.77 3.62
CA LEU A 28 -16.28 8.03 2.54
C LEU A 28 -16.92 8.44 1.23
N GLU A 29 -16.11 8.94 0.30
CA GLU A 29 -16.51 9.28 -1.05
C GLU A 29 -15.92 8.27 -2.03
N VAL A 30 -16.77 7.71 -2.89
CA VAL A 30 -16.36 6.77 -3.94
C VAL A 30 -16.48 7.47 -5.28
N TYR A 31 -15.41 7.42 -6.07
CA TYR A 31 -15.30 8.04 -7.38
C TYR A 31 -15.10 7.01 -8.48
N GLU A 32 -15.28 7.42 -9.73
CA GLU A 32 -14.99 6.62 -10.91
C GLU A 32 -13.71 7.10 -11.63
N PRO A 33 -12.79 6.19 -12.08
CA PRO A 33 -12.71 4.75 -11.77
C PRO A 33 -12.73 4.46 -10.27
N VAL A 34 -13.11 3.24 -9.83
CA VAL A 34 -13.45 2.95 -8.42
C VAL A 34 -12.30 3.26 -7.44
N TYR A 35 -12.29 4.49 -6.96
CA TYR A 35 -11.34 5.04 -5.99
C TYR A 35 -12.10 5.55 -4.79
N CYS A 36 -11.43 5.58 -3.64
CA CYS A 36 -12.03 6.06 -2.41
C CYS A 36 -11.21 7.15 -1.76
N ILE A 37 -11.92 8.15 -1.24
CA ILE A 37 -11.35 9.22 -0.44
C ILE A 37 -12.13 9.24 0.88
N TYR A 38 -11.40 9.26 1.99
CA TYR A 38 -11.99 9.47 3.30
C TYR A 38 -11.75 10.90 3.72
N THR A 39 -12.81 11.57 4.17
CA THR A 39 -12.72 12.90 4.77
C THR A 39 -13.27 12.80 6.19
N ALA A 40 -12.44 13.09 7.19
CA ALA A 40 -12.91 13.23 8.56
C ALA A 40 -13.72 14.52 8.69
N ILE A 41 -14.99 14.39 9.10
CA ILE A 41 -15.88 15.51 9.33
C ILE A 41 -15.95 15.78 10.82
N TRP A 42 -15.52 16.98 11.22
CA TRP A 42 -15.60 17.42 12.60
C TRP A 42 -17.06 17.72 12.96
N LYS A 43 -17.50 17.22 14.11
CA LYS A 43 -18.87 17.31 14.68
C LYS A 43 -19.46 18.74 14.76
N TYR A 44 -18.70 19.79 14.44
CA TYR A 44 -19.14 21.18 14.48
C TYR A 44 -19.22 21.89 13.11
N GLY A 45 -19.08 21.17 11.99
CA GLY A 45 -19.14 21.73 10.65
C GLY A 45 -20.16 21.06 9.71
N GLY A 46 -21.45 21.36 9.90
CA GLY A 46 -22.46 21.30 8.83
C GLY A 46 -23.08 19.94 8.49
N GLY A 47 -24.16 19.58 9.19
CA GLY A 47 -25.14 18.57 8.73
C GLY A 47 -25.25 17.35 9.65
N LYS A 48 -26.42 17.14 10.25
CA LYS A 48 -26.74 15.89 10.97
C LYS A 48 -26.82 14.76 9.93
N SER A 49 -25.80 13.91 9.84
CA SER A 49 -25.92 12.65 9.13
C SER A 49 -26.91 11.77 9.88
N SER A 50 -28.04 11.44 9.26
CA SER A 50 -29.02 10.51 9.83
C SER A 50 -28.48 9.08 9.81
N ASP A 51 -28.79 8.31 10.85
CA ASP A 51 -28.38 6.90 11.00
C ASP A 51 -28.83 6.02 9.81
N GLU A 52 -29.81 6.46 9.02
CA GLU A 52 -30.25 5.78 7.79
C GLU A 52 -29.19 5.70 6.69
N LEU A 53 -28.23 6.64 6.65
CA LEU A 53 -27.11 6.61 5.70
C LEU A 53 -26.14 5.46 6.00
N PHE A 54 -26.10 5.00 7.24
CA PHE A 54 -25.17 3.99 7.73
C PHE A 54 -25.64 2.57 7.45
N ILE A 55 -26.95 2.36 7.56
CA ILE A 55 -27.59 1.06 7.27
C ILE A 55 -27.44 0.70 5.78
N LYS A 56 -27.27 1.70 4.91
CA LYS A 56 -27.11 1.53 3.46
C LYS A 56 -25.67 1.27 3.02
N ILE A 57 -24.68 1.31 3.92
CA ILE A 57 -23.28 1.05 3.58
C ILE A 57 -23.15 -0.45 3.30
N PRO A 58 -22.82 -0.87 2.07
CA PRO A 58 -22.61 -2.27 1.77
C PRO A 58 -21.45 -2.79 2.62
N GLN A 59 -21.62 -3.85 3.40
CA GLN A 59 -20.55 -4.39 4.27
C GLN A 59 -19.28 -4.77 3.49
N ASN A 60 -19.41 -4.96 2.17
CA ASN A 60 -18.33 -5.24 1.24
C ASN A 60 -17.78 -3.98 0.53
N TRP A 61 -18.05 -2.76 1.02
CA TRP A 61 -17.57 -1.52 0.39
C TRP A 61 -16.05 -1.51 0.18
N MET A 62 -15.31 -2.06 1.16
CA MET A 62 -13.86 -2.29 1.14
C MET A 62 -13.39 -3.31 0.10
N ASN A 63 -14.29 -4.07 -0.51
CA ASN A 63 -13.94 -5.03 -1.56
C ASN A 63 -13.60 -4.37 -2.89
N ASN A 64 -14.30 -3.28 -3.23
CA ASN A 64 -14.16 -2.60 -4.53
C ASN A 64 -13.39 -1.27 -4.44
N CYS A 65 -13.12 -0.81 -3.23
CA CYS A 65 -12.57 0.48 -2.91
C CYS A 65 -11.04 0.42 -2.86
N THR A 66 -10.35 0.96 -3.87
CA THR A 66 -8.89 1.12 -3.82
C THR A 66 -8.57 2.47 -3.17
N ASP A 67 -7.97 2.42 -1.99
CA ASP A 67 -7.46 3.62 -1.32
C ASP A 67 -6.22 4.11 -2.07
N LEU A 68 -6.34 5.27 -2.71
CA LEU A 68 -5.29 5.87 -3.55
C LEU A 68 -4.02 6.20 -2.78
N ASN A 69 -4.07 6.24 -1.46
CA ASN A 69 -2.91 6.52 -0.63
C ASN A 69 -2.12 5.25 -0.29
N LEU A 70 -2.66 4.05 -0.58
CA LEU A 70 -1.89 2.82 -0.41
C LEU A 70 -0.85 2.72 -1.54
N GLY A 71 0.39 2.54 -1.14
CA GLY A 71 1.51 2.44 -2.05
C GLY A 71 2.82 2.16 -1.33
N LEU A 72 3.86 1.94 -2.14
CA LEU A 72 5.22 1.75 -1.70
C LEU A 72 6.03 3.00 -2.02
N ASP A 73 6.91 3.38 -1.10
CA ASP A 73 7.91 4.42 -1.31
C ASP A 73 9.31 3.79 -1.21
N TYR A 74 10.20 4.23 -2.11
CA TYR A 74 11.52 3.64 -2.29
C TYR A 74 12.60 4.71 -2.31
N ILE A 75 13.73 4.40 -1.66
CA ILE A 75 14.98 5.12 -1.86
C ILE A 75 15.97 4.15 -2.49
N LEU A 76 16.26 4.35 -3.77
CA LEU A 76 17.24 3.61 -4.55
C LEU A 76 18.37 4.58 -4.97
N PRO A 77 19.57 4.52 -4.36
CA PRO A 77 20.62 5.49 -4.65
C PRO A 77 21.22 5.33 -6.05
N SER A 78 21.31 4.10 -6.57
CA SER A 78 21.75 3.79 -7.92
C SER A 78 21.10 2.51 -8.41
N PRO A 79 20.61 2.45 -9.67
CA PRO A 79 20.18 1.21 -10.29
C PRO A 79 21.35 0.35 -10.78
N ILE A 80 22.54 0.93 -10.94
CA ILE A 80 23.74 0.22 -11.42
C ILE A 80 24.44 -0.43 -10.23
N ILE A 81 24.67 -1.75 -10.30
CA ILE A 81 25.40 -2.53 -9.29
C ILE A 81 26.48 -3.34 -10.00
N ASN A 82 27.76 -3.15 -9.70
CA ASN A 82 28.79 -4.01 -10.31
C ASN A 82 28.71 -5.44 -9.76
N VAL A 83 29.24 -6.41 -10.51
CA VAL A 83 29.28 -7.80 -10.07
C VAL A 83 30.00 -7.90 -8.72
N THR A 84 29.43 -8.64 -7.77
CA THR A 84 29.86 -8.77 -6.36
C THR A 84 29.64 -7.56 -5.46
N GLU A 85 29.15 -6.44 -5.99
CA GLU A 85 28.72 -5.30 -5.19
C GLU A 85 27.25 -5.42 -4.75
N SER A 86 26.87 -4.53 -3.84
CA SER A 86 25.51 -4.45 -3.32
C SER A 86 24.98 -3.03 -3.28
N ALA A 87 23.69 -2.87 -3.50
CA ALA A 87 22.96 -1.64 -3.26
C ALA A 87 21.99 -1.81 -2.08
N MET A 88 21.82 -0.76 -1.30
CA MET A 88 20.79 -0.67 -0.27
C MET A 88 19.57 0.04 -0.82
N VAL A 89 18.42 -0.63 -0.80
CA VAL A 89 17.12 -0.06 -1.14
C VAL A 89 16.34 0.11 0.15
N LYS A 90 15.92 1.34 0.45
CA LYS A 90 15.02 1.59 1.58
C LYS A 90 13.59 1.54 1.09
N ILE A 91 12.73 0.84 1.81
CA ILE A 91 11.34 0.57 1.45
C ILE A 91 10.45 0.92 2.64
N ARG A 92 9.35 1.61 2.39
CA ARG A 92 8.28 1.82 3.37
C ARG A 92 6.92 1.83 2.68
N LEU A 93 5.87 1.89 3.48
CA LEU A 93 4.52 2.15 2.98
C LEU A 93 4.21 3.63 3.03
N THR A 94 3.43 4.11 2.06
CA THR A 94 2.91 5.48 2.05
C THR A 94 1.74 5.69 3.01
N SER A 95 1.07 4.61 3.42
CA SER A 95 -0.09 4.60 4.30
C SER A 95 -0.11 3.34 5.17
N PRO A 96 -0.82 3.34 6.31
CA PRO A 96 -0.97 2.13 7.12
C PRO A 96 -1.80 1.07 6.37
N PRO A 97 -1.49 -0.23 6.52
CA PRO A 97 -2.34 -1.30 6.01
C PRO A 97 -3.72 -1.26 6.68
N HIS A 98 -4.77 -1.56 5.91
CA HIS A 98 -6.11 -1.70 6.48
C HIS A 98 -6.16 -2.92 7.40
N ARG A 99 -6.91 -2.81 8.50
CA ARG A 99 -7.11 -3.95 9.40
C ARG A 99 -8.29 -4.80 8.91
N VAL A 100 -8.02 -6.06 8.58
CA VAL A 100 -9.02 -7.03 8.12
C VAL A 100 -9.12 -8.15 9.16
N ASN A 101 -10.31 -8.38 9.72
CA ASN A 101 -10.55 -9.40 10.77
C ASN A 101 -9.57 -9.29 11.96
N GLY A 102 -9.21 -8.06 12.36
CA GLY A 102 -8.29 -7.82 13.48
C GLY A 102 -6.81 -7.91 13.14
N ASN A 103 -6.44 -8.33 11.92
CA ASN A 103 -5.06 -8.37 11.44
C ASN A 103 -4.77 -7.16 10.53
N ASP A 104 -3.75 -6.37 10.88
CA ASP A 104 -3.26 -5.23 10.10
C ASP A 104 -1.86 -5.48 9.50
N THR A 105 -1.45 -6.73 9.41
CA THR A 105 -0.15 -7.11 8.84
C THR A 105 -0.24 -7.15 7.31
N MET A 106 0.69 -6.45 6.66
CA MET A 106 0.99 -6.56 5.24
C MET A 106 2.38 -7.17 5.07
N ILE A 107 2.45 -8.23 4.25
CA ILE A 107 3.68 -8.92 3.91
C ILE A 107 4.10 -8.50 2.50
N LEU A 108 5.30 -7.94 2.38
CA LEU A 108 5.91 -7.56 1.12
C LEU A 108 7.04 -8.52 0.79
N GLN A 109 6.98 -9.10 -0.41
CA GLN A 109 8.02 -9.90 -1.03
C GLN A 109 8.39 -9.27 -2.36
N PHE A 110 9.53 -9.69 -2.91
CA PHE A 110 9.91 -9.37 -4.28
C PHE A 110 10.13 -10.66 -5.06
N GLN A 111 9.87 -10.59 -6.36
CA GLN A 111 10.28 -11.60 -7.32
C GLN A 111 10.81 -10.94 -8.58
N VAL A 112 11.58 -11.68 -9.36
CA VAL A 112 11.96 -11.25 -10.70
C VAL A 112 10.69 -11.15 -11.56
N ASP A 113 10.62 -10.07 -12.34
CA ASP A 113 9.62 -9.91 -13.39
C ASP A 113 10.16 -10.55 -14.67
N GLU A 114 9.78 -11.81 -14.90
CA GLU A 114 10.20 -12.61 -16.05
C GLU A 114 9.82 -11.99 -17.41
N THR A 115 8.84 -11.08 -17.43
CA THR A 115 8.38 -10.42 -18.67
C THR A 115 9.23 -9.23 -19.08
N SER A 116 10.00 -8.66 -18.14
CA SER A 116 10.79 -7.43 -18.35
C SER A 116 12.25 -7.56 -17.92
N SER A 117 12.68 -8.75 -17.50
CA SER A 117 14.06 -9.03 -17.12
C SER A 117 14.76 -9.84 -18.19
N GLU A 118 15.91 -9.36 -18.63
CA GLU A 118 16.78 -10.10 -19.54
C GLU A 118 17.71 -11.06 -18.80
N CYS A 119 18.00 -10.77 -17.53
CA CYS A 119 18.67 -11.70 -16.63
C CYS A 119 17.80 -12.04 -15.42
N GLN A 120 17.50 -13.33 -15.23
CA GLN A 120 16.59 -13.80 -14.17
C GLN A 120 17.30 -14.19 -12.87
N ASP A 121 18.60 -14.44 -12.93
CA ASP A 121 19.41 -14.94 -11.81
C ASP A 121 20.70 -14.11 -11.64
N CYS A 122 20.69 -12.85 -12.06
CA CYS A 122 21.80 -11.92 -11.85
C CYS A 122 21.81 -11.28 -10.46
N LEU A 123 20.67 -11.30 -9.76
CA LEU A 123 20.50 -10.66 -8.47
C LEU A 123 20.08 -11.66 -7.39
N LYS A 124 20.53 -11.38 -6.17
CA LYS A 124 19.90 -11.88 -4.94
C LYS A 124 19.64 -10.70 -4.02
N TRP A 125 18.68 -10.82 -3.12
CA TRP A 125 18.42 -9.80 -2.11
C TRP A 125 18.07 -10.40 -0.77
N GLU A 126 18.30 -9.63 0.29
CA GLU A 126 17.90 -9.93 1.67
C GLU A 126 17.39 -8.66 2.37
N PRO A 127 16.39 -8.74 3.26
CA PRO A 127 15.61 -9.95 3.59
C PRO A 127 14.66 -10.35 2.43
N LYS A 128 14.16 -11.59 2.47
CA LYS A 128 13.16 -12.09 1.50
C LYS A 128 11.76 -11.53 1.72
N GLU A 129 11.46 -11.13 2.96
CA GLU A 129 10.15 -10.67 3.38
C GLU A 129 10.29 -9.42 4.25
N PHE A 130 9.34 -8.51 4.07
CA PHE A 130 9.15 -7.34 4.91
C PHE A 130 7.76 -7.39 5.54
N TYR A 131 7.69 -6.99 6.81
CA TYR A 131 6.46 -7.02 7.59
C TYR A 131 6.10 -5.61 8.01
N PHE A 132 4.95 -5.14 7.53
CA PHE A 132 4.43 -3.84 7.86
C PHE A 132 3.09 -3.96 8.57
N ASN A 133 2.82 -3.05 9.50
CA ASN A 133 1.55 -2.91 10.20
C ASN A 133 1.31 -1.44 10.56
N ILE A 134 0.21 -1.18 11.25
CA ILE A 134 -0.20 0.18 11.63
C ILE A 134 0.83 0.95 12.46
N LYS A 135 1.77 0.25 13.11
CA LYS A 135 2.81 0.85 13.97
C LYS A 135 4.08 1.19 13.20
N ASN A 136 4.49 0.38 12.21
CA ASN A 136 5.80 0.53 11.55
C ASN A 136 5.71 0.87 10.05
N PHE A 137 4.52 1.06 9.47
CA PHE A 137 4.33 1.31 8.04
C PHE A 137 5.18 2.48 7.49
N HIS A 138 5.40 3.50 8.31
CA HIS A 138 6.11 4.72 7.96
C HIS A 138 7.64 4.59 8.09
N GLU A 139 8.11 3.53 8.74
CA GLU A 139 9.52 3.27 8.97
C GLU A 139 10.15 2.62 7.73
N TYR A 140 11.31 3.12 7.33
CA TYR A 140 12.07 2.49 6.26
C TYR A 140 12.69 1.18 6.74
N GLN A 141 12.36 0.09 6.07
CA GLN A 141 13.06 -1.18 6.13
C GLN A 141 14.07 -1.25 4.99
N THR A 142 15.19 -1.95 5.19
CA THR A 142 16.29 -1.98 4.22
C THR A 142 16.38 -3.34 3.53
N MET A 143 16.39 -3.33 2.20
CA MET A 143 16.74 -4.44 1.34
C MET A 143 18.17 -4.28 0.83
N ILE A 144 18.99 -5.31 0.95
CA ILE A 144 20.32 -5.37 0.35
C ILE A 144 20.20 -6.19 -0.94
N VAL A 145 20.41 -5.56 -2.09
CA VAL A 145 20.41 -6.21 -3.40
C VAL A 145 21.85 -6.42 -3.82
N ILE A 146 22.23 -7.66 -4.14
CA ILE A 146 23.58 -8.07 -4.47
C ILE A 146 23.59 -8.62 -5.89
N ARG A 147 24.51 -8.14 -6.73
CA ARG A 147 24.71 -8.71 -8.05
C ARG A 147 25.65 -9.90 -7.98
N ILE A 148 25.15 -11.07 -8.39
CA ILE A 148 25.87 -12.35 -8.26
C ILE A 148 26.59 -12.78 -9.52
N LYS A 149 26.18 -12.27 -10.69
CA LYS A 149 26.88 -12.49 -11.95
C LYS A 149 26.62 -11.35 -12.93
N ASP A 150 27.43 -11.32 -13.97
CA ASP A 150 27.26 -10.39 -15.07
C ASP A 150 26.02 -10.74 -15.91
N GLY A 151 25.43 -9.73 -16.53
CA GLY A 151 24.23 -9.83 -17.35
C GLY A 151 23.68 -8.46 -17.69
N SER A 152 22.59 -8.40 -18.43
CA SER A 152 21.92 -7.13 -18.73
C SER A 152 20.97 -6.73 -17.58
N GLU A 153 19.79 -6.22 -17.89
CA GLU A 153 18.90 -5.64 -16.90
C GLU A 153 18.07 -6.71 -16.15
N THR A 154 17.89 -6.51 -14.84
CA THR A 154 16.97 -7.30 -14.02
C THR A 154 15.93 -6.38 -13.39
N THR A 155 14.66 -6.65 -13.65
CA THR A 155 13.53 -5.97 -13.02
C THR A 155 12.94 -6.87 -11.94
N ILE A 156 12.77 -6.36 -10.73
CA ILE A 156 12.00 -7.03 -9.67
C ILE A 156 10.67 -6.33 -9.46
N ARG A 157 9.63 -7.10 -9.19
CA ARG A 157 8.28 -6.61 -8.88
C ARG A 157 7.88 -7.01 -7.45
N PRO A 158 7.12 -6.16 -6.75
CA PRO A 158 6.61 -6.50 -5.44
C PRO A 158 5.46 -7.52 -5.54
N ILE A 159 5.37 -8.37 -4.54
CA ILE A 159 4.20 -9.19 -4.22
C ILE A 159 3.73 -8.70 -2.85
N MET A 160 2.52 -8.15 -2.81
CA MET A 160 1.95 -7.55 -1.60
C MET A 160 0.76 -8.39 -1.14
N ASN A 161 0.76 -8.78 0.13
CA ASN A 161 -0.30 -9.59 0.71
C ASN A 161 -0.82 -8.96 1.99
N GLY A 162 -2.12 -8.66 2.01
CA GLY A 162 -2.82 -8.17 3.20
C GLY A 162 -3.01 -6.65 3.24
N GLY A 163 -3.90 -6.23 4.14
CA GLY A 163 -4.22 -4.84 4.42
C GLY A 163 -4.65 -3.98 3.22
N GLY A 164 -5.26 -4.60 2.20
CA GLY A 164 -5.72 -3.94 0.98
C GLY A 164 -4.64 -3.74 -0.08
N TYR A 165 -3.36 -3.97 0.27
CA TYR A 165 -2.24 -3.83 -0.66
C TYR A 165 -2.22 -4.92 -1.76
N ASP A 166 -2.86 -6.06 -1.50
CA ASP A 166 -3.06 -7.15 -2.44
C ASP A 166 -3.86 -6.76 -3.71
N LYS A 167 -4.59 -5.65 -3.64
CA LYS A 167 -5.39 -5.12 -4.76
C LYS A 167 -4.65 -4.05 -5.56
N ILE A 168 -3.48 -3.62 -5.09
CA ILE A 168 -2.72 -2.56 -5.74
C ILE A 168 -1.94 -3.15 -6.90
N PRO A 169 -2.03 -2.56 -8.10
CA PRO A 169 -1.29 -3.06 -9.23
C PRO A 169 0.23 -2.91 -9.07
N PHE A 170 0.97 -4.02 -9.20
CA PHE A 170 2.42 -4.06 -8.94
C PHE A 170 3.27 -3.24 -9.93
N TYR A 171 2.75 -2.95 -11.13
CA TYR A 171 3.51 -2.32 -12.20
C TYR A 171 3.97 -0.90 -11.89
N TYR A 172 3.32 -0.21 -10.93
CA TYR A 172 3.73 1.11 -10.45
C TYR A 172 5.00 1.08 -9.57
N TYR A 173 5.44 -0.11 -9.15
CA TYR A 173 6.42 -0.27 -8.06
C TYR A 173 7.59 -1.18 -8.42
N ARG A 174 7.85 -1.37 -9.72
CA ARG A 174 8.97 -2.17 -10.20
C ARG A 174 10.30 -1.47 -9.91
N LEU A 175 11.32 -2.25 -9.57
CA LEU A 175 12.69 -1.77 -9.41
C LEU A 175 13.55 -2.37 -10.50
N LEU A 176 14.20 -1.50 -11.27
CA LEU A 176 15.11 -1.86 -12.35
C LEU A 176 16.55 -1.78 -11.86
N PHE A 177 17.33 -2.82 -12.10
CA PHE A 177 18.76 -2.88 -11.82
C PHE A 177 19.54 -3.19 -13.09
N ARG A 178 20.74 -2.60 -13.17
CA ARG A 178 21.65 -2.66 -14.31
C ARG A 178 23.04 -3.09 -13.92
#